data_AF-A0A7K2NSC6-F1
#
_entry.id   AF-A0A7K2NSC6-F1
#
_cell.length_a   1.000
_cell.length_b   1.000
_cell.length_c   1.000
_cell.angle_alpha   90.00
_cell.angle_beta   90.00
_cell.angle_gamma   90.00
#
_symmetry.space_group_name_H-M   'P 1'
#
loop_
_entity.id
_entity.type
_entity.pdbx_description
1 polymer ?
#
loop_
_entity_poly.entity_id
_entity_poly.type
_entity_poly.pdbx_seq_one_letter_code
_entity_poly.pdbx_strand_id
1 'polypeptide(L)'
;MATEYGQGYGLGSGSGFPGHTGERHHRLPAGLRAPFEARSWREFGYVLVGLPVGILLFTYAVTMVSLGAGLLVTFLGVPVLAAALAGCRGFGAMERARARALLGLRVSEPEPLRLKKQGAMGWMGAVLKSGASWRSLLYAVLQFPWSVFSFVVAVNVWAFGWAMLTYPLWFWVFPMYAGQDGLQLYGDQTHRVYLDNPFEIAVTALVGLLFTLATPWLVRALTTVDRVMVHGLLGPSRLATRVVELESDRGVVVDTAAADLRRIERDLHDGAQARLVNLAMDLGLAKEKLKEDPRAAAVMVDEAHGEVKTALQELRDLARGIHPAVLTDRGLDAALSSVASRCTVPVRVEVDLAERPASAIEGIAYFTVSELLQNVSKH
;
A
#
# COMPACT_ATOMS: atom_id res chain seq x y z
N MET A 1 6.51 48.74 17.49
CA MET A 1 6.74 47.39 16.93
C MET A 1 5.53 47.09 16.05
N ALA A 2 5.46 47.66 14.85
CA ALA A 2 5.94 47.08 13.57
C ALA A 2 5.22 45.75 13.28
N THR A 3 4.25 45.69 12.38
CA THR A 3 4.53 45.53 10.93
C THR A 3 3.50 46.18 9.99
N GLU A 4 4.05 46.64 8.87
CA GLU A 4 3.44 47.32 7.73
C GLU A 4 2.71 46.41 6.73
N TYR A 5 1.85 47.08 5.98
CA TYR A 5 1.22 46.78 4.70
C TYR A 5 2.14 46.18 3.61
N GLY A 6 1.50 45.41 2.70
CA GLY A 6 1.48 45.81 1.29
C GLY A 6 2.31 45.02 0.27
N GLN A 7 1.58 44.23 -0.54
CA GLN A 7 1.69 44.03 -2.00
C GLN A 7 2.99 43.50 -2.66
N GLY A 8 2.78 42.55 -3.56
CA GLY A 8 3.74 42.21 -4.63
C GLY A 8 3.30 41.04 -5.50
N TYR A 9 2.36 41.29 -6.43
CA TYR A 9 2.16 40.40 -7.59
C TYR A 9 3.40 40.44 -8.48
N GLY A 10 3.97 39.28 -8.78
CA GLY A 10 5.05 39.11 -9.75
C GLY A 10 4.77 37.91 -10.65
N LEU A 11 4.24 38.19 -11.84
CA LEU A 11 4.25 37.27 -12.98
C LEU A 11 5.71 37.09 -13.44
N GLY A 12 6.16 35.83 -13.53
CA GLY A 12 7.47 35.47 -14.06
C GLY A 12 7.42 34.07 -14.67
N SER A 13 7.10 34.02 -15.96
CA SER A 13 7.26 32.85 -16.82
C SER A 13 8.71 32.36 -16.83
N GLY A 14 8.93 31.07 -16.58
CA GLY A 14 10.24 30.45 -16.68
C GLY A 14 10.12 28.93 -16.70
N SER A 15 9.93 28.38 -17.89
CA SER A 15 10.10 26.96 -18.20
C SER A 15 11.51 26.50 -17.82
N GLY A 16 11.61 25.57 -16.87
CA GLY A 16 12.87 24.94 -16.47
C GLY A 16 12.66 23.47 -16.16
N PHE A 17 13.17 22.62 -17.05
CA PHE A 17 13.15 21.16 -17.02
C PHE A 17 13.54 20.55 -15.66
N PRO A 18 12.95 19.39 -15.28
CA PRO A 18 13.39 18.66 -14.10
C PRO A 18 14.83 18.14 -14.29
N GLY A 19 15.66 18.41 -13.30
CA GLY A 19 17.08 18.07 -13.30
C GLY A 19 17.33 16.61 -13.65
N HIS A 20 18.09 16.41 -14.72
CA HIS A 20 18.73 15.14 -15.03
C HIS A 20 19.55 14.68 -13.82
N THR A 21 19.04 13.68 -13.11
CA THR A 21 19.84 12.80 -12.28
C THR A 21 20.97 12.27 -13.16
N GLY A 22 22.21 12.60 -12.80
CA GLY A 22 23.40 12.20 -13.53
C GLY A 22 23.44 10.69 -13.73
N GLU A 23 23.03 10.23 -14.91
CA GLU A 23 23.35 8.90 -15.38
C GLU A 23 24.86 8.85 -15.52
N ARG A 24 25.51 8.15 -14.58
CA ARG A 24 26.91 7.75 -14.74
C ARG A 24 26.97 6.86 -15.98
N HIS A 25 27.29 7.43 -17.12
CA HIS A 25 27.66 6.69 -18.33
C HIS A 25 28.90 5.85 -18.01
N HIS A 26 28.67 4.58 -17.71
CA HIS A 26 29.71 3.63 -17.38
C HIS A 26 30.32 3.07 -18.66
N ARG A 27 31.62 3.29 -18.85
CA ARG A 27 32.40 3.00 -20.08
C ARG A 27 32.65 1.52 -20.40
N LEU A 28 31.98 0.56 -19.75
CA LEU A 28 32.14 -0.87 -20.00
C LEU A 28 30.77 -1.54 -20.17
N PRO A 29 30.59 -2.44 -21.15
CA PRO A 29 29.31 -3.11 -21.37
C PRO A 29 28.92 -3.91 -20.12
N ALA A 30 27.63 -3.85 -19.77
CA ALA A 30 27.08 -4.41 -18.52
C ALA A 30 27.44 -5.89 -18.28
N GLY A 31 27.71 -6.65 -19.34
CA GLY A 31 28.08 -8.06 -19.23
C GLY A 31 29.48 -8.35 -18.67
N LEU A 32 30.46 -7.46 -18.86
CA LEU A 32 31.82 -7.66 -18.32
C LEU A 32 31.94 -7.28 -16.84
N ARG A 33 30.99 -6.49 -16.31
CA ARG A 33 30.96 -6.06 -14.91
C ARG A 33 30.11 -6.95 -14.01
N ALA A 34 29.21 -7.73 -14.60
CA ALA A 34 28.33 -8.63 -13.88
C ALA A 34 29.02 -9.52 -12.81
N PRO A 35 30.24 -10.08 -13.03
CA PRO A 35 30.92 -10.87 -11.98
C PRO A 35 31.56 -10.02 -10.86
N PHE A 36 31.80 -8.72 -11.09
CA PHE A 36 32.45 -7.81 -10.14
C PHE A 36 31.46 -6.91 -9.37
N GLU A 37 30.17 -6.95 -9.71
CA GLU A 37 29.15 -6.21 -8.98
C GLU A 37 28.83 -6.86 -7.63
N ALA A 38 28.83 -6.06 -6.56
CA ALA A 38 28.44 -6.49 -5.20
C ALA A 38 27.03 -7.12 -5.15
N ARG A 39 26.17 -6.82 -6.13
CA ARG A 39 24.85 -7.41 -6.28
C ARG A 39 24.91 -8.91 -6.60
N SER A 40 25.76 -9.31 -7.54
CA SER A 40 25.87 -10.72 -7.97
C SER A 40 26.41 -11.60 -6.85
N TRP A 41 27.33 -11.09 -6.04
CA TRP A 41 27.82 -11.79 -4.84
C TRP A 41 26.75 -11.95 -3.76
N ARG A 42 25.86 -10.97 -3.59
CA ARG A 42 24.71 -11.10 -2.68
C ARG A 42 23.68 -12.10 -3.18
N GLU A 43 23.42 -12.12 -4.48
CA GLU A 43 22.52 -13.10 -5.12
C GLU A 43 23.11 -14.52 -5.03
N PHE A 44 24.41 -14.69 -5.24
CA PHE A 44 25.10 -15.97 -5.06
C PHE A 44 25.08 -16.42 -3.60
N GLY A 45 25.38 -15.52 -2.66
CA GLY A 45 25.27 -15.78 -1.23
C GLY A 45 23.85 -16.18 -0.79
N TYR A 46 22.82 -15.59 -1.42
CA TYR A 46 21.43 -15.98 -1.18
C TYR A 46 21.17 -17.44 -1.60
N VAL A 47 21.65 -17.86 -2.77
CA VAL A 47 21.53 -19.25 -3.25
C VAL A 47 22.30 -20.22 -2.35
N LEU A 48 23.52 -19.87 -1.92
CA LEU A 48 24.33 -20.70 -1.04
C LEU A 48 23.67 -20.93 0.33
N VAL A 49 23.12 -19.87 0.94
CA VAL A 49 22.38 -19.96 2.21
C VAL A 49 20.98 -20.58 2.01
N GLY A 50 20.48 -20.61 0.77
CA GLY A 50 19.19 -21.20 0.42
C GLY A 50 19.08 -22.68 0.77
N LEU A 51 20.15 -23.47 0.60
CA LEU A 51 20.17 -24.89 0.94
C LEU A 51 20.02 -25.16 2.45
N PRO A 52 20.88 -24.66 3.35
CA PRO A 52 20.75 -24.91 4.78
C PRO A 52 19.43 -24.38 5.34
N VAL A 53 18.95 -23.23 4.85
CA VAL A 53 17.64 -22.73 5.26
C VAL A 53 16.51 -23.62 4.72
N GLY A 54 16.57 -24.03 3.45
CA GLY A 54 15.58 -24.94 2.86
C GLY A 54 15.48 -26.26 3.61
N ILE A 55 16.61 -26.85 4.02
CA ILE A 55 16.66 -28.05 4.86
C ILE A 55 15.97 -27.79 6.19
N LEU A 56 16.34 -26.72 6.90
CA LEU A 56 15.77 -26.38 8.20
C LEU A 56 14.24 -26.18 8.11
N LEU A 57 13.78 -25.43 7.12
CA LEU A 57 12.35 -25.16 6.89
C LEU A 57 11.57 -26.44 6.57
N PHE A 58 12.10 -27.27 5.69
CA PHE A 58 11.45 -28.51 5.28
C PHE A 58 11.42 -29.53 6.41
N THR A 59 12.55 -29.76 7.09
CA THR A 59 12.61 -30.66 8.24
C THR A 59 11.64 -30.20 9.33
N TYR A 60 11.60 -28.91 9.68
CA TYR A 60 10.64 -28.39 10.65
C TYR A 60 9.19 -28.58 10.19
N ALA A 61 8.87 -28.19 8.95
CA ALA A 61 7.52 -28.28 8.40
C ALA A 61 7.01 -29.74 8.38
N VAL A 62 7.81 -30.66 7.83
CA VAL A 62 7.43 -32.07 7.71
C VAL A 62 7.33 -32.74 9.07
N THR A 63 8.28 -32.51 9.98
CA THR A 63 8.26 -33.11 11.32
C THR A 63 7.07 -32.62 12.14
N MET A 64 6.84 -31.30 12.20
CA MET A 64 5.76 -30.73 13.01
C MET A 64 4.37 -31.01 12.42
N VAL A 65 4.22 -31.03 11.09
CA VAL A 65 2.94 -31.41 10.46
C VAL A 65 2.68 -32.91 10.62
N SER A 66 3.69 -33.77 10.43
CA SER A 66 3.52 -35.22 10.62
C SER A 66 3.22 -35.57 12.08
N LEU A 67 3.91 -34.93 13.03
CA LEU A 67 3.65 -35.07 14.46
C LEU A 67 2.26 -34.56 14.83
N GLY A 68 1.89 -33.36 14.35
CA GLY A 68 0.58 -32.77 14.58
C GLY A 68 -0.53 -33.65 14.03
N ALA A 69 -0.38 -34.14 12.80
CA ALA A 69 -1.34 -35.04 12.16
C ALA A 69 -1.45 -36.38 12.89
N GLY A 70 -0.33 -36.98 13.30
CA GLY A 70 -0.33 -38.23 14.07
C GLY A 70 -1.00 -38.10 15.44
N LEU A 71 -0.82 -36.95 16.10
CA LEU A 71 -1.45 -36.64 17.39
C LEU A 71 -2.89 -36.12 17.27
N LEU A 72 -3.45 -35.97 16.06
CA LEU A 72 -4.85 -35.54 15.91
C LEU A 72 -5.81 -36.54 16.59
N VAL A 73 -5.44 -37.82 16.63
CA VAL A 73 -6.20 -38.88 17.30
C VAL A 73 -6.39 -38.60 18.79
N THR A 74 -5.44 -37.92 19.44
CA THR A 74 -5.44 -37.66 20.89
C THR A 74 -5.91 -36.25 21.27
N PHE A 75 -6.50 -35.50 20.32
CA PHE A 75 -6.81 -34.06 20.42
C PHE A 75 -5.59 -33.13 20.64
N LEU A 76 -4.44 -33.66 21.07
CA LEU A 76 -3.19 -32.94 21.26
C LEU A 76 -2.53 -32.50 19.94
N GLY A 77 -2.94 -33.10 18.82
CA GLY A 77 -2.49 -32.73 17.48
C GLY A 77 -2.89 -31.33 17.05
N VAL A 78 -4.01 -30.80 17.56
CA VAL A 78 -4.48 -29.45 17.19
C VAL A 78 -3.50 -28.36 17.69
N PRO A 79 -3.07 -28.37 18.97
CA PRO A 79 -1.98 -27.51 19.46
C PRO A 79 -0.69 -27.63 18.68
N VAL A 80 -0.26 -28.86 18.39
CA VAL A 80 1.00 -29.11 17.68
C VAL A 80 0.93 -28.58 16.26
N LEU A 81 -0.18 -28.78 15.55
CA LEU A 81 -0.38 -28.27 14.19
C LEU A 81 -0.46 -26.74 14.16
N ALA A 82 -1.08 -26.12 15.16
CA ALA A 82 -1.09 -24.66 15.28
C ALA A 82 0.31 -24.11 15.57
N ALA A 83 1.10 -24.78 16.42
CA ALA A 83 2.50 -24.43 16.63
C ALA A 83 3.33 -24.60 15.34
N ALA A 84 3.10 -25.67 14.57
CA ALA A 84 3.75 -25.91 13.27
C ALA A 84 3.50 -24.75 12.30
N LEU A 85 2.23 -24.35 12.14
CA LEU A 85 1.82 -23.26 11.26
C LEU A 85 2.33 -21.90 11.75
N ALA A 86 2.34 -21.65 13.05
CA ALA A 86 2.91 -20.44 13.64
C ALA A 86 4.42 -20.35 13.40
N GLY A 87 5.15 -21.46 13.58
CA GLY A 87 6.57 -21.55 13.27
C GLY A 87 6.84 -21.30 11.78
N CYS A 88 6.07 -21.93 10.89
CA CYS A 88 6.17 -21.68 9.44
C CYS A 88 5.94 -20.19 9.10
N ARG A 89 5.02 -19.51 9.78
CA ARG A 89 4.80 -18.07 9.59
C ARG A 89 5.98 -17.22 10.09
N GLY A 90 6.58 -17.58 11.23
CA GLY A 90 7.81 -16.94 11.74
C GLY A 90 8.98 -17.11 10.78
N PHE A 91 9.15 -18.32 10.25
CA PHE A 91 10.11 -18.62 9.21
C PHE A 91 9.87 -17.86 7.90
N GLY A 92 8.61 -17.68 7.49
CA GLY A 92 8.24 -16.81 6.38
C GLY A 92 8.62 -15.35 6.61
N ALA A 93 8.70 -14.87 7.86
CA ALA A 93 9.23 -13.54 8.18
C ALA A 93 10.77 -13.49 8.06
N MET A 94 11.46 -14.53 8.56
CA MET A 94 12.92 -14.66 8.42
C MET A 94 13.32 -14.70 6.94
N GLU A 95 12.60 -15.44 6.10
CA GLU A 95 12.85 -15.52 4.67
C GLU A 95 12.67 -14.17 3.97
N ARG A 96 11.60 -13.44 4.29
CA ARG A 96 11.40 -12.07 3.78
C ARG A 96 12.50 -11.12 4.23
N ALA A 97 13.02 -11.28 5.46
CA ALA A 97 14.17 -10.53 5.94
C ALA A 97 15.44 -10.87 5.14
N ARG A 98 15.68 -12.16 4.84
CA ARG A 98 16.79 -12.60 3.98
C ARG A 98 16.68 -12.05 2.56
N ALA A 99 15.50 -12.15 1.95
CA ALA A 99 15.22 -11.59 0.62
C ALA A 99 15.40 -10.06 0.58
N ARG A 100 15.03 -9.36 1.65
CA ARG A 100 15.29 -7.92 1.81
C ARG A 100 16.78 -7.61 1.93
N ALA A 101 17.49 -8.37 2.76
CA ALA A 101 18.90 -8.17 3.05
C ALA A 101 19.81 -8.52 1.87
N LEU A 102 19.50 -9.54 1.07
CA LEU A 102 20.37 -10.01 -0.02
C LEU A 102 19.87 -9.63 -1.41
N LEU A 103 18.56 -9.72 -1.67
CA LEU A 103 17.97 -9.46 -3.01
C LEU A 103 17.38 -8.06 -3.16
N GLY A 104 17.31 -7.28 -2.07
CA GLY A 104 16.66 -5.96 -2.03
C GLY A 104 15.13 -6.01 -2.16
N LEU A 105 14.52 -7.19 -2.03
CA LEU A 105 13.07 -7.38 -2.21
C LEU A 105 12.32 -6.98 -0.94
N ARG A 106 11.56 -5.89 -1.03
CA ARG A 106 10.66 -5.47 0.05
C ARG A 106 9.28 -6.07 -0.17
N VAL A 107 9.00 -7.17 0.51
CA VAL A 107 7.67 -7.79 0.54
C VAL A 107 6.94 -7.40 1.82
N SER A 108 5.72 -6.88 1.67
CA SER A 108 4.85 -6.47 2.77
C SER A 108 4.54 -7.63 3.71
N GLU A 109 4.18 -7.32 4.96
CA GLU A 109 3.83 -8.33 5.95
C GLU A 109 2.45 -8.95 5.68
N PRO A 110 2.31 -10.29 5.85
CA PRO A 110 1.02 -10.94 5.76
C PRO A 110 0.12 -10.49 6.92
N GLU A 111 -1.18 -10.45 6.68
CA GLU A 111 -2.19 -9.96 7.62
C GLU A 111 -1.95 -10.45 9.06
N PRO A 112 -2.07 -9.55 10.07
CA PRO A 112 -1.97 -9.94 11.47
C PRO A 112 -3.10 -10.90 11.84
N LEU A 113 -2.83 -11.82 12.77
CA LEU A 113 -3.82 -12.80 13.24
C LEU A 113 -4.95 -12.05 13.99
N ARG A 114 -6.13 -11.95 13.36
CA ARG A 114 -7.33 -11.36 13.99
C ARG A 114 -7.89 -12.36 15.02
N LEU A 115 -7.62 -12.11 16.30
CA LEU A 115 -8.10 -12.93 17.42
C LEU A 115 -9.55 -12.57 17.75
N LYS A 116 -10.52 -13.44 17.40
CA LYS A 116 -11.95 -13.24 17.73
C LYS A 116 -12.27 -13.50 19.22
N LYS A 117 -11.46 -14.30 19.91
CA LYS A 117 -11.57 -14.62 21.34
C LYS A 117 -10.18 -14.53 21.97
N GLN A 118 -10.08 -13.96 23.17
CA GLN A 118 -8.84 -13.96 23.95
C GLN A 118 -8.58 -15.37 24.51
N GLY A 119 -7.33 -15.84 24.42
CA GLY A 119 -6.89 -17.15 24.93
C GLY A 119 -6.30 -18.11 23.89
N ALA A 120 -5.63 -19.16 24.36
CA ALA A 120 -4.88 -20.12 23.54
C ALA A 120 -5.74 -20.83 22.48
N MET A 121 -6.99 -21.17 22.81
CA MET A 121 -7.91 -21.82 21.86
C MET A 121 -8.35 -20.88 20.73
N GLY A 122 -8.52 -19.58 21.03
CA GLY A 122 -8.82 -18.55 20.04
C GLY A 122 -7.64 -18.28 19.10
N TRP A 123 -6.43 -18.25 19.64
CA TRP A 123 -5.19 -18.16 18.87
C TRP A 123 -5.00 -19.36 17.94
N MET A 124 -5.17 -20.58 18.47
CA MET A 124 -5.05 -21.82 17.72
C MET A 124 -6.04 -21.88 16.54
N GLY A 125 -7.31 -21.53 16.79
CA GLY A 125 -8.31 -21.43 15.74
C GLY A 125 -7.99 -20.37 14.67
N ALA A 126 -7.42 -19.22 15.07
CA ALA A 126 -7.01 -18.18 14.15
C ALA A 126 -5.83 -18.60 13.26
N VAL A 127 -4.84 -19.31 13.83
CA VAL A 127 -3.67 -19.81 13.08
C VAL A 127 -4.08 -20.88 12.07
N LEU A 128 -4.91 -21.85 12.47
CA LEU A 128 -5.36 -22.94 11.62
C LEU A 128 -6.26 -22.48 10.47
N LYS A 129 -7.07 -21.43 10.68
CA LYS A 129 -7.93 -20.84 9.64
C LYS A 129 -7.20 -19.83 8.75
N SER A 130 -5.98 -19.43 9.11
CA SER A 130 -5.22 -18.43 8.36
C SER A 130 -4.63 -19.03 7.08
N GLY A 131 -5.15 -18.60 5.93
CA GLY A 131 -4.59 -18.96 4.63
C GLY A 131 -3.13 -18.55 4.45
N ALA A 132 -2.68 -17.49 5.14
CA ALA A 132 -1.28 -17.05 5.11
C ALA A 132 -0.33 -18.06 5.80
N SER A 133 -0.79 -18.72 6.87
CA SER A 133 0.00 -19.75 7.55
C SER A 133 0.18 -20.99 6.67
N TRP A 134 -0.88 -21.44 6.00
CA TRP A 134 -0.83 -22.55 5.05
C TRP A 134 0.03 -22.25 3.81
N ARG A 135 0.00 -21.01 3.31
CA ARG A 135 0.90 -20.58 2.24
C ARG A 135 2.37 -20.58 2.66
N SER A 136 2.64 -20.22 3.93
CA SER A 136 4.00 -20.28 4.50
C SER A 136 4.49 -21.72 4.65
N LEU A 137 3.60 -22.65 4.99
CA LEU A 137 3.88 -24.09 4.99
C LEU A 137 4.18 -24.60 3.57
N LEU A 138 3.35 -24.24 2.60
CA LEU A 138 3.56 -24.61 1.19
C LEU A 138 4.89 -24.07 0.67
N TYR A 139 5.25 -22.83 1.03
CA TYR A 139 6.55 -22.25 0.73
C TYR A 139 7.69 -23.09 1.32
N ALA A 140 7.61 -23.49 2.59
CA ALA A 140 8.65 -24.31 3.23
C ALA A 140 8.88 -25.65 2.52
N VAL A 141 7.79 -26.27 2.01
CA VAL A 141 7.87 -27.54 1.27
C VAL A 141 8.46 -27.34 -0.12
N LEU A 142 8.02 -26.32 -0.87
CA LEU A 142 8.50 -26.04 -2.22
C LEU A 142 9.91 -25.46 -2.27
N GLN A 143 10.32 -24.74 -1.23
CA GLN A 143 11.64 -24.12 -1.18
C GLN A 143 12.76 -25.17 -1.14
N PHE A 144 12.55 -26.30 -0.47
CA PHE A 144 13.61 -27.31 -0.36
C PHE A 144 14.09 -27.89 -1.70
N PRO A 145 13.24 -28.48 -2.56
CA PRO A 145 13.69 -29.00 -3.85
C PRO A 145 14.28 -27.89 -4.73
N TRP A 146 13.74 -26.67 -4.67
CA TRP A 146 14.28 -25.53 -5.40
C TRP A 146 15.66 -25.09 -4.89
N SER A 147 15.85 -25.02 -3.57
CA SER A 147 17.13 -24.71 -2.92
C SER A 147 18.19 -25.76 -3.25
N VAL A 148 17.84 -27.04 -3.27
CA VAL A 148 18.76 -28.11 -3.68
C VAL A 148 19.18 -27.92 -5.14
N PHE A 149 18.22 -27.76 -6.04
CA PHE A 149 18.49 -27.56 -7.46
C PHE A 149 19.36 -26.32 -7.72
N SER A 150 18.96 -25.16 -7.19
CA SER A 150 19.67 -23.89 -7.39
C SER A 150 21.07 -23.91 -6.78
N PHE A 151 21.26 -24.51 -5.59
CA PHE A 151 22.57 -24.69 -4.98
C PHE A 151 23.48 -25.55 -5.83
N VAL A 152 23.01 -26.74 -6.24
CA VAL A 152 23.80 -27.68 -7.05
C VAL A 152 24.21 -27.03 -8.36
N VAL A 153 23.27 -26.41 -9.07
CA VAL A 153 23.54 -25.73 -10.35
C VAL A 153 24.54 -24.58 -10.16
N ALA A 154 24.32 -23.70 -9.18
CA ALA A 154 25.18 -22.55 -8.96
C ALA A 154 26.62 -22.94 -8.55
N VAL A 155 26.75 -23.92 -7.64
CA VAL A 155 28.07 -24.40 -7.19
C VAL A 155 28.80 -25.12 -8.31
N ASN A 156 28.13 -25.97 -9.07
CA ASN A 156 28.77 -26.68 -10.19
C ASN A 156 29.24 -25.72 -11.27
N VAL A 157 28.38 -24.81 -11.74
CA VAL A 157 28.75 -23.85 -12.79
C VAL A 157 29.90 -22.94 -12.32
N TRP A 158 29.87 -22.49 -11.06
CA TRP A 158 30.96 -21.70 -10.49
C TRP A 158 32.26 -22.52 -10.37
N ALA A 159 32.20 -23.73 -9.82
CA ALA A 159 33.37 -24.58 -9.62
C ALA A 159 34.01 -25.02 -10.96
N PHE A 160 33.20 -25.49 -11.91
CA PHE A 160 33.70 -25.87 -13.25
C PHE A 160 34.21 -24.67 -14.04
N GLY A 161 33.52 -23.52 -13.98
CA GLY A 161 33.96 -22.29 -14.65
C GLY A 161 35.34 -21.85 -14.16
N TRP A 162 35.56 -21.82 -12.84
CA TRP A 162 36.86 -21.49 -12.26
C TRP A 162 37.92 -22.56 -12.48
N ALA A 163 37.58 -23.85 -12.37
CA ALA A 163 38.51 -24.94 -12.61
C ALA A 163 39.05 -24.93 -14.05
N MET A 164 38.17 -24.72 -15.04
CA MET A 164 38.55 -24.61 -16.46
C MET A 164 39.33 -23.32 -16.74
N LEU A 165 38.90 -22.19 -16.17
CA LEU A 165 39.59 -20.91 -16.34
C LEU A 165 41.03 -20.95 -15.80
N THR A 166 41.23 -21.62 -14.66
CA THR A 166 42.54 -21.75 -14.01
C THR A 166 43.35 -22.93 -14.50
N TYR A 167 42.81 -23.75 -15.42
CA TYR A 167 43.48 -24.94 -15.96
C TYR A 167 44.93 -24.70 -16.42
N PRO A 168 45.27 -23.61 -17.14
CA PRO A 168 46.65 -23.35 -17.55
C PRO A 168 47.64 -23.17 -16.38
N LEU A 169 47.17 -22.91 -15.16
CA LEU A 169 48.01 -22.73 -13.97
C LEU A 169 48.37 -24.05 -13.28
N TRP A 170 47.54 -25.08 -13.44
CA TRP A 170 47.68 -26.34 -12.71
C TRP A 170 47.73 -27.59 -13.61
N PHE A 171 47.68 -27.43 -14.94
CA PHE A 171 47.77 -28.56 -15.90
C PHE A 171 49.01 -29.43 -15.67
N TRP A 172 50.13 -28.84 -15.24
CA TRP A 172 51.39 -29.53 -14.96
C TRP A 172 51.29 -30.59 -13.85
N VAL A 173 50.26 -30.54 -13.00
CA VAL A 173 50.02 -31.53 -11.95
C VAL A 173 49.72 -32.92 -12.54
N PHE A 174 49.05 -32.99 -13.69
CA PHE A 174 48.71 -34.25 -14.35
C PHE A 174 49.94 -35.05 -14.80
N PRO A 175 50.86 -34.49 -15.61
CA PRO A 175 52.04 -35.24 -16.03
C PRO A 175 53.00 -35.48 -14.88
N MET A 176 53.09 -34.57 -13.90
CA MET A 176 54.03 -34.67 -12.78
C MET A 176 53.63 -35.72 -11.74
N TYR A 177 52.34 -35.83 -11.40
CA TYR A 177 51.87 -36.66 -10.28
C TYR A 177 50.87 -37.73 -10.66
N ALA A 178 50.09 -37.54 -11.72
CA ALA A 178 49.03 -38.47 -12.11
C ALA A 178 49.45 -39.45 -13.22
N GLY A 179 50.61 -39.22 -13.86
CA GLY A 179 51.05 -40.01 -15.02
C GLY A 179 50.09 -39.92 -16.20
N GLN A 180 49.36 -38.81 -16.32
CA GLN A 180 48.43 -38.51 -17.41
C GLN A 180 48.88 -37.24 -18.13
N ASP A 181 48.64 -37.17 -19.44
CA ASP A 181 49.09 -36.04 -20.26
C ASP A 181 48.30 -34.73 -19.98
N GLY A 182 47.10 -34.83 -19.40
CA GLY A 182 46.28 -33.68 -19.02
C GLY A 182 44.95 -34.10 -18.41
N LEU A 183 44.00 -33.15 -18.33
CA LEU A 183 42.62 -33.45 -17.90
C LEU A 183 41.95 -34.36 -18.95
N GLN A 184 41.54 -35.55 -18.53
CA GLN A 184 40.86 -36.51 -19.41
C GLN A 184 39.41 -36.08 -19.66
N LEU A 185 39.07 -35.75 -20.91
CA LEU A 185 37.72 -35.35 -21.32
C LEU A 185 36.85 -36.57 -21.65
N TYR A 186 37.46 -37.59 -22.26
CA TYR A 186 36.79 -38.84 -22.65
C TYR A 186 37.77 -40.02 -22.61
N GLY A 187 37.26 -41.20 -22.30
CA GLY A 187 38.05 -42.43 -22.33
C GLY A 187 37.19 -43.67 -22.50
N ASP A 188 37.46 -44.44 -23.54
CA ASP A 188 37.00 -45.82 -23.68
C ASP A 188 38.19 -46.80 -23.67
N GLN A 189 37.95 -48.08 -24.00
CA GLN A 189 39.00 -49.11 -24.05
C GLN A 189 40.06 -48.88 -25.15
N THR A 190 39.77 -48.01 -26.12
CA THR A 190 40.54 -47.80 -27.35
C THR A 190 41.01 -46.35 -27.57
N HIS A 191 40.29 -45.35 -27.06
CA HIS A 191 40.54 -43.93 -27.28
C HIS A 191 40.44 -43.17 -25.95
N ARG A 192 41.49 -42.41 -25.64
CA ARG A 192 41.52 -41.47 -24.53
C ARG A 192 41.84 -40.09 -25.07
N VAL A 193 40.99 -39.11 -24.76
CA VAL A 193 41.16 -37.71 -25.18
C VAL A 193 41.60 -36.92 -23.94
N TYR A 194 42.83 -36.41 -23.99
CA TYR A 194 43.44 -35.57 -22.96
C TYR A 194 43.56 -34.14 -23.48
N LEU A 195 43.35 -33.17 -22.59
CA LEU A 195 43.56 -31.75 -22.89
C LEU A 195 45.03 -31.35 -22.66
N ASP A 196 45.93 -31.74 -23.55
CA ASP A 196 47.38 -31.61 -23.36
C ASP A 196 48.04 -30.53 -24.25
N ASN A 197 47.46 -30.26 -25.42
CA ASN A 197 47.98 -29.28 -26.36
C ASN A 197 47.75 -27.83 -25.86
N PRO A 198 48.73 -26.91 -25.99
CA PRO A 198 48.56 -25.48 -25.69
C PRO A 198 47.28 -24.85 -26.28
N PHE A 199 46.86 -25.27 -27.47
CA PHE A 199 45.60 -24.82 -28.07
C PHE A 199 44.37 -25.29 -27.28
N GLU A 200 44.31 -26.56 -26.89
CA GLU A 200 43.20 -27.13 -26.13
C GLU A 200 43.12 -26.57 -24.71
N ILE A 201 44.28 -26.34 -24.08
CA ILE A 201 44.39 -25.65 -22.80
C ILE A 201 43.82 -24.21 -22.91
N ALA A 202 44.18 -23.48 -23.98
CA ALA A 202 43.67 -22.13 -24.21
C ALA A 202 42.15 -22.11 -24.48
N VAL A 203 41.64 -23.06 -25.28
CA VAL A 203 40.20 -23.22 -25.52
C VAL A 203 39.46 -23.55 -24.23
N THR A 204 39.99 -24.44 -23.40
CA THR A 204 39.42 -24.80 -22.10
C THR A 204 39.35 -23.59 -21.17
N ALA A 205 40.43 -22.79 -21.11
CA ALA A 205 40.43 -21.56 -20.33
C ALA A 205 39.42 -20.52 -20.86
N LEU A 206 39.25 -20.41 -22.18
CA LEU A 206 38.25 -19.53 -22.80
C LEU A 206 36.82 -19.98 -22.50
N VAL A 207 36.55 -21.29 -22.55
CA VAL A 207 35.26 -21.86 -22.14
C VAL A 207 35.01 -21.61 -20.66
N GLY A 208 36.01 -21.84 -19.80
CA GLY A 208 35.94 -21.52 -18.37
C GLY A 208 35.65 -20.04 -18.11
N LEU A 209 36.29 -19.14 -18.87
CA LEU A 209 36.01 -17.70 -18.83
C LEU A 209 34.54 -17.42 -19.17
N LEU A 210 34.02 -18.03 -20.24
CA LEU A 210 32.63 -17.86 -20.66
C LEU A 210 31.65 -18.36 -19.58
N PHE A 211 31.92 -19.50 -18.95
CA PHE A 211 31.11 -20.02 -17.83
C PHE A 211 31.16 -19.09 -16.60
N THR A 212 32.34 -18.63 -16.22
CA THR A 212 32.51 -17.69 -15.10
C THR A 212 31.79 -16.37 -15.37
N LEU A 213 31.87 -15.85 -16.61
CA LEU A 213 31.10 -14.69 -17.04
C LEU A 213 29.61 -14.98 -17.04
N ALA A 214 29.15 -16.15 -17.49
CA ALA A 214 27.74 -16.55 -17.51
C ALA A 214 27.10 -16.70 -16.11
N THR A 215 27.91 -16.97 -15.09
CA THR A 215 27.47 -17.31 -13.73
C THR A 215 26.50 -16.30 -13.10
N PRO A 216 26.76 -14.97 -13.10
CA PRO A 216 25.82 -13.98 -12.58
C PRO A 216 24.45 -14.00 -13.25
N TRP A 217 24.37 -14.25 -14.57
CA TRP A 217 23.07 -14.33 -15.26
C TRP A 217 22.31 -15.59 -14.88
N LEU A 218 23.01 -16.71 -14.74
CA LEU A 218 22.42 -17.95 -14.25
C LEU A 218 21.87 -17.78 -12.82
N VAL A 219 22.66 -17.19 -11.92
CA VAL A 219 22.24 -16.91 -10.53
C VAL A 219 21.06 -15.93 -10.50
N ARG A 220 21.02 -14.92 -11.38
CA ARG A 220 19.86 -14.03 -11.54
C ARG A 220 18.63 -14.79 -12.01
N ALA A 221 18.77 -15.71 -12.96
CA ALA A 221 17.67 -16.55 -13.42
C ALA A 221 17.13 -17.44 -12.29
N LEU A 222 18.01 -18.07 -11.52
CA LEU A 222 17.64 -18.88 -10.35
C LEU A 222 16.90 -18.04 -9.31
N THR A 223 17.49 -16.93 -8.88
CA THR A 223 16.88 -16.06 -7.85
C THR A 223 15.56 -15.45 -8.30
N THR A 224 15.26 -15.37 -9.60
CA THR A 224 13.97 -14.90 -10.13
C THR A 224 12.82 -15.78 -9.63
N VAL A 225 13.02 -17.10 -9.61
CA VAL A 225 12.04 -18.06 -9.08
C VAL A 225 11.85 -17.85 -7.58
N ASP A 226 12.92 -17.64 -6.81
CA ASP A 226 12.81 -17.28 -5.39
C ASP A 226 12.01 -15.99 -5.19
N ARG A 227 12.19 -14.96 -6.06
CA ARG A 227 11.39 -13.72 -5.99
C ARG A 227 9.90 -14.01 -6.18
N VAL A 228 9.57 -14.88 -7.14
CA VAL A 228 8.19 -15.30 -7.45
C VAL A 228 7.60 -16.09 -6.29
N MET A 229 8.36 -17.01 -5.69
CA MET A 229 7.89 -17.78 -4.53
C MET A 229 7.66 -16.89 -3.31
N VAL A 230 8.59 -15.97 -3.00
CA VAL A 230 8.46 -15.04 -1.87
C VAL A 230 7.29 -14.07 -2.08
N HIS A 231 7.13 -13.47 -3.27
CA HIS A 231 5.97 -12.60 -3.54
C HIS A 231 4.66 -13.39 -3.59
N GLY A 232 4.68 -14.53 -4.28
CA GLY A 232 3.50 -15.33 -4.60
C GLY A 232 2.96 -16.10 -3.42
N LEU A 233 3.79 -16.52 -2.46
CA LEU A 233 3.39 -17.32 -1.29
C LEU A 233 3.53 -16.57 0.04
N LEU A 234 4.56 -15.74 0.21
CA LEU A 234 4.81 -14.99 1.45
C LEU A 234 4.28 -13.55 1.43
N GLY A 235 3.84 -13.06 0.26
CA GLY A 235 3.17 -11.77 0.13
C GLY A 235 1.68 -11.80 0.51
N PRO A 236 1.07 -10.62 0.77
CA PRO A 236 -0.36 -10.49 1.05
C PRO A 236 -1.20 -11.02 -0.11
N SER A 237 -2.36 -11.62 0.20
CA SER A 237 -3.29 -12.05 -0.85
C SER A 237 -3.85 -10.81 -1.56
N ARG A 238 -4.18 -10.92 -2.86
CA ARG A 238 -4.79 -9.81 -3.61
C ARG A 238 -6.11 -9.32 -2.97
N LEU A 239 -6.83 -10.20 -2.26
CA LEU A 239 -8.01 -9.82 -1.48
C LEU A 239 -7.67 -8.94 -0.27
N ALA A 240 -6.60 -9.28 0.47
CA ALA A 240 -6.17 -8.50 1.64
C ALA A 240 -5.81 -7.06 1.25
N THR A 241 -5.09 -6.91 0.13
CA THR A 241 -4.75 -5.58 -0.41
C THR A 241 -6.00 -4.78 -0.77
N ARG A 242 -7.02 -5.43 -1.35
CA ARG A 242 -8.29 -4.77 -1.73
C ARG A 242 -9.14 -4.36 -0.53
N VAL A 243 -9.14 -5.15 0.54
CA VAL A 243 -9.85 -4.82 1.79
C VAL A 243 -9.19 -3.64 2.50
N VAL A 244 -7.86 -3.58 2.54
CA VAL A 244 -7.12 -2.44 3.11
C VAL A 244 -7.36 -1.16 2.31
N GLU A 245 -7.40 -1.26 0.97
CA GLU A 245 -7.75 -0.14 0.08
C GLU A 245 -9.18 0.38 0.39
N LEU A 246 -10.15 -0.52 0.55
CA LEU A 246 -11.53 -0.16 0.89
C LEU A 246 -11.73 0.34 2.33
N GLU A 247 -10.98 -0.19 3.30
CA GLU A 247 -10.97 0.31 4.69
C GLU A 247 -10.36 1.73 4.75
N SER A 248 -9.31 1.99 3.96
CA SER A 248 -8.69 3.32 3.82
C SER A 248 -9.66 4.33 3.20
N ASP A 249 -10.38 3.95 2.13
CA ASP A 249 -11.36 4.82 1.49
C ASP A 249 -12.54 5.15 2.41
N ARG A 250 -12.98 4.19 3.24
CA ARG A 250 -14.05 4.44 4.22
C ARG A 250 -13.59 5.33 5.37
N GLY A 251 -12.34 5.22 5.82
CA GLY A 251 -11.78 6.10 6.85
C GLY A 251 -11.80 7.56 6.42
N VAL A 252 -11.37 7.84 5.19
CA VAL A 252 -11.37 9.21 4.62
C VAL A 252 -12.78 9.77 4.51
N VAL A 253 -13.77 8.96 4.11
CA VAL A 253 -15.17 9.40 4.01
C VAL A 253 -15.80 9.67 5.37
N VAL A 254 -15.54 8.81 6.38
CA VAL A 254 -16.08 8.98 7.74
C VAL A 254 -15.48 10.19 8.44
N ASP A 255 -14.18 10.42 8.30
CA ASP A 255 -13.50 11.56 8.91
C ASP A 255 -13.97 12.90 8.30
N THR A 256 -14.23 12.90 6.99
CA THR A 256 -14.79 14.07 6.28
C THR A 256 -16.21 14.38 6.77
N ALA A 257 -17.09 13.37 6.85
CA ALA A 257 -18.46 13.55 7.34
C ALA A 257 -18.51 14.01 8.81
N ALA A 258 -17.59 13.53 9.66
CA ALA A 258 -17.49 13.95 11.05
C ALA A 258 -16.97 15.39 11.21
N ALA A 259 -16.18 15.89 10.26
CA ALA A 259 -15.74 17.28 10.24
C ALA A 259 -16.88 18.22 9.81
N ASP A 260 -17.67 17.83 8.80
CA ASP A 260 -18.82 18.60 8.32
C ASP A 260 -19.93 18.71 9.38
N LEU A 261 -20.24 17.61 10.08
CA LEU A 261 -21.21 17.62 11.18
C LEU A 261 -20.81 18.59 12.31
N ARG A 262 -19.52 18.61 12.68
CA ARG A 262 -19.00 19.54 13.70
C ARG A 262 -19.04 21.00 13.26
N ARG A 263 -18.93 21.26 11.95
CA ARG A 263 -19.08 22.61 11.39
C ARG A 263 -20.54 23.05 11.44
N ILE A 264 -21.47 22.20 11.00
CA ILE A 264 -22.92 22.46 11.06
C ILE A 264 -23.38 22.68 12.51
N GLU A 265 -22.91 21.87 13.45
CA GLU A 265 -23.22 22.02 14.87
C GLU A 265 -22.77 23.38 15.43
N ARG A 266 -21.55 23.81 15.09
CA ARG A 266 -21.01 25.11 15.51
C ARG A 266 -21.78 26.27 14.88
N ASP A 267 -22.00 26.23 13.57
CA ASP A 267 -22.74 27.27 12.84
C ASP A 267 -24.18 27.39 13.35
N LEU A 268 -24.81 26.26 13.72
CA LEU A 268 -26.12 26.23 14.33
C LEU A 268 -26.11 26.81 15.75
N HIS A 269 -25.15 26.39 16.57
CA HIS A 269 -25.03 26.86 17.94
C HIS A 269 -24.80 28.39 17.98
N ASP A 270 -23.85 28.90 17.20
CA ASP A 270 -23.50 30.31 17.18
C ASP A 270 -24.62 31.15 16.53
N GLY A 271 -25.23 30.64 15.45
CA GLY A 271 -26.36 31.29 14.77
C GLY A 271 -27.65 31.30 15.59
N ALA A 272 -27.91 30.27 16.39
CA ALA A 272 -29.07 30.24 17.29
C ALA A 272 -28.88 31.17 18.49
N GLN A 273 -27.66 31.22 19.05
CA GLN A 273 -27.35 32.11 20.18
C GLN A 273 -27.50 33.59 19.81
N ALA A 274 -26.92 34.03 18.68
CA ALA A 274 -27.04 35.42 18.25
C ALA A 274 -28.50 35.86 18.05
N ARG A 275 -29.34 34.98 17.48
CA ARG A 275 -30.77 35.26 17.26
C ARG A 275 -31.60 35.28 18.55
N LEU A 276 -31.34 34.36 19.48
CA LEU A 276 -32.02 34.36 20.78
C LEU A 276 -31.70 35.61 21.60
N VAL A 277 -30.48 36.13 21.48
CA VAL A 277 -30.07 37.38 22.12
C VAL A 277 -30.83 38.58 21.53
N ASN A 278 -30.91 38.70 20.20
CA ASN A 278 -31.67 39.77 19.55
C ASN A 278 -33.16 39.73 19.93
N LEU A 279 -33.77 38.55 19.87
CA LEU A 279 -35.17 38.35 20.28
C LEU A 279 -35.42 38.78 21.73
N ALA A 280 -34.50 38.44 22.64
CA ALA A 280 -34.61 38.85 24.04
C ALA A 280 -34.50 40.37 24.22
N MET A 281 -33.68 41.04 23.40
CA MET A 281 -33.58 42.50 23.39
C MET A 281 -34.84 43.16 22.85
N ASP A 282 -35.38 42.67 21.73
CA ASP A 282 -36.60 43.22 21.09
C ASP A 282 -37.82 43.08 21.99
N LEU A 283 -37.97 41.92 22.66
CA LEU A 283 -39.00 41.71 23.67
C LEU A 283 -38.79 42.59 24.92
N GLY A 284 -37.53 42.88 25.28
CA GLY A 284 -37.18 43.81 26.35
C GLY A 284 -37.64 45.24 26.05
N LEU A 285 -37.35 45.73 24.84
CA LEU A 285 -37.78 47.04 24.33
C LEU A 285 -39.31 47.14 24.23
N ALA A 286 -39.98 46.09 23.75
CA ALA A 286 -41.43 46.04 23.70
C ALA A 286 -42.07 46.11 25.10
N LYS A 287 -41.47 45.45 26.10
CA LYS A 287 -41.92 45.47 27.49
C LYS A 287 -41.77 46.86 28.13
N GLU A 288 -40.71 47.60 27.79
CA GLU A 288 -40.48 48.96 28.27
C GLU A 288 -41.52 49.94 27.68
N LYS A 289 -41.79 49.83 26.37
CA LYS A 289 -42.77 50.67 25.65
C LYS A 289 -44.23 50.37 25.96
N LEU A 290 -44.55 49.23 26.58
CA LEU A 290 -45.91 48.78 26.83
C LEU A 290 -46.76 49.79 27.65
N LYS A 291 -46.12 50.61 28.50
CA LYS A 291 -46.81 51.62 29.31
C LYS A 291 -46.99 52.97 28.61
N GLU A 292 -46.14 53.28 27.63
CA GLU A 292 -46.10 54.58 26.96
C GLU A 292 -46.83 54.56 25.61
N ASP A 293 -46.62 53.50 24.82
CA ASP A 293 -47.29 53.28 23.54
C ASP A 293 -47.65 51.79 23.37
N PRO A 294 -48.86 51.40 23.81
CA PRO A 294 -49.32 50.01 23.72
C PRO A 294 -49.45 49.50 22.28
N ARG A 295 -49.68 50.38 21.30
CA ARG A 295 -49.82 49.98 19.89
C ARG A 295 -48.45 49.68 19.29
N ALA A 296 -47.45 50.51 19.54
CA ALA A 296 -46.08 50.23 19.10
C ALA A 296 -45.50 48.98 19.76
N ALA A 297 -45.78 48.76 21.05
CA ALA A 297 -45.37 47.54 21.75
C ALA A 297 -46.01 46.27 21.16
N ALA A 298 -47.29 46.33 20.75
CA ALA A 298 -47.96 45.20 20.11
C ALA A 298 -47.31 44.83 18.76
N VAL A 299 -46.92 45.82 17.95
CA VAL A 299 -46.22 45.59 16.66
C VAL A 299 -44.86 44.93 16.87
N MET A 300 -44.08 45.38 17.85
CA MET A 300 -42.77 44.79 18.17
C MET A 300 -42.88 43.34 18.67
N VAL A 301 -43.94 43.03 19.43
CA VAL A 301 -44.20 41.64 19.86
C VAL A 301 -44.58 40.75 18.68
N ASP A 302 -45.39 41.25 17.74
CA ASP A 302 -45.75 40.51 16.52
C ASP A 302 -44.54 40.25 15.62
N GLU A 303 -43.64 41.24 15.46
CA GLU A 303 -42.39 41.10 14.72
C GLU A 303 -41.47 40.04 15.36
N ALA A 304 -41.26 40.13 16.68
CA ALA A 304 -40.51 39.13 17.45
C ALA A 304 -41.10 37.72 17.31
N HIS A 305 -42.44 37.59 17.30
CA HIS A 305 -43.12 36.31 17.08
C HIS A 305 -42.91 35.76 15.67
N GLY A 306 -42.88 36.65 14.66
CA GLY A 306 -42.58 36.32 13.27
C GLY A 306 -41.14 35.80 13.09
N GLU A 307 -40.17 36.43 13.76
CA GLU A 307 -38.77 35.98 13.74
C GLU A 307 -38.59 34.58 14.36
N VAL A 308 -39.24 34.30 15.49
CA VAL A 308 -39.21 32.97 16.13
C VAL A 308 -39.75 31.88 15.21
N LYS A 309 -40.86 32.15 14.52
CA LYS A 309 -41.48 31.20 13.59
C LYS A 309 -40.55 30.88 12.42
N THR A 310 -39.85 31.90 11.91
CA THR A 310 -38.89 31.75 10.81
C THR A 310 -37.66 30.95 11.26
N ALA A 311 -37.11 31.25 12.43
CA ALA A 311 -35.97 30.53 13.00
C ALA A 311 -36.27 29.05 13.28
N LEU A 312 -37.47 28.74 13.80
CA LEU A 312 -37.93 27.36 14.01
C LEU A 312 -38.08 26.59 12.70
N GLN A 313 -38.48 27.27 11.62
CA GLN A 313 -38.57 26.67 10.30
C GLN A 313 -37.17 26.32 9.76
N GLU A 314 -36.21 27.24 9.86
CA GLU A 314 -34.81 27.02 9.43
C GLU A 314 -34.13 25.89 10.22
N LEU A 315 -34.29 25.86 11.54
CA LEU A 315 -33.79 24.79 12.41
C LEU A 315 -34.38 23.42 12.02
N ARG A 316 -35.67 23.39 11.69
CA ARG A 316 -36.37 22.16 11.30
C ARG A 316 -35.94 21.66 9.92
N ASP A 317 -35.64 22.58 9.00
CA ASP A 317 -35.13 22.24 7.67
C ASP A 317 -33.67 21.77 7.73
N LEU A 318 -32.86 22.33 8.64
CA LEU A 318 -31.50 21.88 8.91
C LEU A 318 -31.47 20.48 9.58
N ALA A 319 -32.31 20.26 10.59
CA ALA A 319 -32.38 19.00 11.35
C ALA A 319 -32.88 17.80 10.51
N ARG A 320 -33.63 18.05 9.43
CA ARG A 320 -34.10 16.99 8.52
C ARG A 320 -33.04 16.50 7.54
N GLY A 321 -31.86 17.11 7.52
CA GLY A 321 -30.79 16.72 6.63
C GLY A 321 -31.12 17.05 5.18
N ILE A 322 -30.77 18.28 4.78
CA ILE A 322 -30.32 18.57 3.42
C ILE A 322 -31.28 18.08 2.31
N HIS A 323 -32.54 18.53 2.39
CA HIS A 323 -33.31 18.83 1.19
C HIS A 323 -34.38 19.89 1.51
N PRO A 324 -34.26 21.13 1.01
CA PRO A 324 -35.29 22.13 1.17
C PRO A 324 -36.58 21.59 0.56
N ALA A 325 -37.68 21.56 1.31
CA ALA A 325 -38.97 21.07 0.78
C ALA A 325 -39.36 21.76 -0.54
N VAL A 326 -38.97 23.03 -0.70
CA VAL A 326 -39.17 23.81 -1.93
C VAL A 326 -38.44 23.20 -3.14
N LEU A 327 -37.23 22.65 -2.97
CA LEU A 327 -36.48 22.00 -4.05
C LEU A 327 -37.16 20.70 -4.49
N THR A 328 -37.68 19.93 -3.54
CA THR A 328 -38.43 18.68 -3.82
C THR A 328 -39.75 18.98 -4.53
N ASP A 329 -40.53 19.93 -4.01
CA ASP A 329 -41.92 20.17 -4.43
C ASP A 329 -42.04 21.07 -5.67
N ARG A 330 -41.10 22.00 -5.87
CA ARG A 330 -41.18 23.04 -6.90
C ARG A 330 -39.94 23.16 -7.80
N GLY A 331 -38.93 22.34 -7.57
CA GLY A 331 -37.71 22.28 -8.39
C GLY A 331 -36.73 23.43 -8.14
N LEU A 332 -35.62 23.40 -8.89
CA LEU A 332 -34.47 24.27 -8.66
C LEU A 332 -34.76 25.77 -8.84
N ASP A 333 -35.58 26.14 -9.84
CA ASP A 333 -35.90 27.54 -10.13
C ASP A 333 -36.63 28.24 -8.97
N ALA A 334 -37.68 27.60 -8.45
CA ALA A 334 -38.43 28.11 -7.31
C ALA A 334 -37.57 28.14 -6.03
N ALA A 335 -36.69 27.16 -5.86
CA ALA A 335 -35.80 27.09 -4.71
C ALA A 335 -34.75 28.21 -4.72
N LEU A 336 -34.09 28.45 -5.87
CA LEU A 336 -33.09 29.50 -6.02
C LEU A 336 -33.73 30.90 -5.96
N SER A 337 -34.90 31.09 -6.56
CA SER A 337 -35.65 32.35 -6.49
C SER A 337 -36.02 32.73 -5.05
N SER A 338 -36.38 31.75 -4.22
CA SER A 338 -36.67 31.95 -2.79
C SER A 338 -35.42 32.35 -1.99
N VAL A 339 -34.25 31.80 -2.32
CA VAL A 339 -32.99 32.19 -1.66
C VAL A 339 -32.58 33.60 -2.10
N ALA A 340 -32.65 33.89 -3.40
CA ALA A 340 -32.32 35.19 -3.96
C ALA A 340 -33.19 36.33 -3.42
N SER A 341 -34.47 36.09 -3.13
CA SER A 341 -35.36 37.12 -2.56
C SER A 341 -34.98 37.56 -1.15
N ARG A 342 -34.12 36.80 -0.46
CA ARG A 342 -33.62 37.10 0.89
C ARG A 342 -32.22 37.74 0.89
N CYS A 343 -31.59 37.91 -0.27
CA CYS A 343 -30.29 38.55 -0.38
C CYS A 343 -30.40 40.07 -0.15
N THR A 344 -29.36 40.63 0.47
CA THR A 344 -29.25 42.08 0.74
C THR A 344 -28.94 42.88 -0.51
N VAL A 345 -28.40 42.23 -1.55
CA VAL A 345 -28.12 42.82 -2.87
C VAL A 345 -29.14 42.36 -3.91
N PRO A 346 -29.42 43.17 -4.95
CA PRO A 346 -30.32 42.75 -6.03
C PRO A 346 -29.77 41.52 -6.78
N VAL A 347 -30.45 40.39 -6.67
CA VAL A 347 -30.10 39.13 -7.36
C VAL A 347 -31.18 38.79 -8.38
N ARG A 348 -30.76 38.51 -9.62
CA ARG A 348 -31.64 37.98 -10.67
C ARG A 348 -31.35 36.50 -10.84
N VAL A 349 -32.40 35.67 -10.81
CA VAL A 349 -32.31 34.22 -11.02
C VAL A 349 -32.89 33.89 -12.38
N GLU A 350 -32.15 33.10 -13.16
CA GLU A 350 -32.58 32.56 -14.44
C GLU A 350 -32.13 31.09 -14.50
N VAL A 351 -33.08 30.19 -14.70
CA VAL A 351 -32.83 28.75 -14.77
C VAL A 351 -33.25 28.23 -16.14
N ASP A 352 -32.27 27.89 -16.96
CA ASP A 352 -32.48 27.29 -18.28
C ASP A 352 -32.01 25.83 -18.26
N LEU A 353 -32.96 24.90 -18.13
CA LEU A 353 -32.71 23.46 -18.06
C LEU A 353 -33.70 22.74 -18.97
N ALA A 354 -33.19 21.96 -19.92
CA ALA A 354 -34.01 21.19 -20.87
C ALA A 354 -34.82 20.08 -20.18
N GLU A 355 -34.25 19.47 -19.13
CA GLU A 355 -34.91 18.44 -18.30
C GLU A 355 -34.47 18.59 -16.84
N ARG A 356 -35.28 18.07 -15.92
CA ARG A 356 -35.00 18.12 -14.48
C ARG A 356 -33.76 17.27 -14.15
N PRO A 357 -32.70 17.84 -13.55
CA PRO A 357 -31.51 17.08 -13.17
C PRO A 357 -31.85 16.03 -12.11
N ALA A 358 -30.95 15.05 -11.95
CA ALA A 358 -31.04 14.10 -10.84
C ALA A 358 -31.06 14.85 -9.50
N SER A 359 -31.86 14.37 -8.54
CA SER A 359 -32.07 14.98 -7.21
C SER A 359 -30.77 15.33 -6.47
N ALA A 360 -29.72 14.51 -6.62
CA ALA A 360 -28.41 14.78 -6.06
C ALA A 360 -27.72 16.02 -6.66
N ILE A 361 -27.85 16.21 -7.99
CA ILE A 361 -27.27 17.35 -8.71
C ILE A 361 -28.05 18.63 -8.38
N GLU A 362 -29.38 18.56 -8.30
CA GLU A 362 -30.22 19.67 -7.83
C GLU A 362 -29.82 20.13 -6.43
N GLY A 363 -29.60 19.19 -5.51
CA GLY A 363 -29.13 19.50 -4.15
C GLY A 363 -27.80 20.23 -4.16
N ILE A 364 -26.80 19.70 -4.86
CA ILE A 364 -25.45 20.32 -4.94
C ILE A 364 -25.52 21.73 -5.51
N ALA A 365 -26.28 21.94 -6.59
CA ALA A 365 -26.44 23.25 -7.21
C ALA A 365 -27.09 24.26 -6.24
N TYR A 366 -28.17 23.86 -5.57
CA TYR A 366 -28.85 24.70 -4.58
C TYR A 366 -27.92 25.12 -3.43
N PHE A 367 -27.21 24.17 -2.81
CA PHE A 367 -26.33 24.47 -1.68
C PHE A 367 -25.15 25.35 -2.08
N THR A 368 -24.57 25.11 -3.26
CA THR A 368 -23.48 25.93 -3.78
C THR A 368 -23.93 27.38 -3.97
N VAL A 369 -25.07 27.60 -4.62
CA VAL A 369 -25.59 28.95 -4.87
C VAL A 369 -25.99 29.64 -3.55
N SER A 370 -26.60 28.91 -2.62
CA SER A 370 -26.97 29.43 -1.31
C SER A 370 -25.75 29.92 -0.51
N GLU A 371 -24.67 29.14 -0.48
CA GLU A 371 -23.43 29.51 0.22
C GLU A 371 -22.74 30.71 -0.44
N LEU A 372 -22.72 30.76 -1.78
CA LEU A 372 -22.17 31.89 -2.52
C LEU A 372 -22.92 33.19 -2.23
N LEU A 373 -24.25 33.14 -2.24
CA LEU A 373 -25.10 34.29 -1.92
C LEU A 373 -24.98 34.72 -0.46
N GLN A 374 -24.75 33.76 0.45
CA GLN A 374 -24.51 34.06 1.85
C GLN A 374 -23.13 34.71 2.07
N ASN A 375 -22.12 34.31 1.31
CA ASN A 375 -20.81 34.98 1.30
C ASN A 375 -20.90 36.41 0.78
N VAL A 376 -21.65 36.65 -0.31
CA VAL A 376 -21.92 37.99 -0.85
C VAL A 376 -22.66 38.88 0.15
N SER A 377 -23.48 38.30 1.02
CA SER A 377 -24.18 39.07 2.05
C SER A 377 -23.28 39.40 3.26
N LYS A 378 -22.18 38.66 3.45
CA LYS A 378 -21.25 38.80 4.60
C LYS A 378 -20.01 39.64 4.29
N HIS A 379 -19.57 39.65 3.03
CA HIS A 379 -18.32 40.26 2.56
C HIS A 379 -18.63 41.22 1.41
#